data_AF-A0A7Y1XA20-F1
#
_entry.id   AF-A0A7Y1XA20-F1
#
_cell.length_a   1.000
_cell.length_b   1.000
_cell.length_c   1.000
_cell.angle_alpha   90.00
_cell.angle_beta   90.00
_cell.angle_gamma   90.00
#
_symmetry.space_group_name_H-M   'P 1'
#
loop_
_entity.id
_entity.type
_entity.pdbx_description
1 polymer ?
#
loop_
_entity_poly.entity_id
_entity_poly.type
_entity_poly.pdbx_seq_one_letter_code
_entity_poly.pdbx_strand_id
1 'polypeptide(L)'
;MKRSTILTIGLLLMLVLAACRSDAAPVTTSSTTIPAPASTVDSTATTIDLDPGASVPSADTSSADVTVRMFQFTPTEFTIKAGESVTWINADRIDHTVTSGTPENPASDFDVTLPDVGSTASVSFEEPGMYDYFCGIHPHMRATVLVYITS
;
A
#
# COMPACT_ATOMS: atom_id res chain seq x y z
N MET A 1 -46.70 -3.31 37.10
CA MET A 1 -46.90 -3.64 38.54
C MET A 1 -46.00 -4.83 38.88
N LYS A 2 -45.13 -4.68 39.90
CA LYS A 2 -44.61 -5.74 40.82
C LYS A 2 -43.69 -6.85 40.21
N ARG A 3 -42.49 -7.20 40.70
CA ARG A 3 -41.65 -6.81 41.87
C ARG A 3 -40.17 -7.14 41.60
N SER A 4 -39.31 -6.27 42.12
CA SER A 4 -37.87 -6.43 42.33
C SER A 4 -37.57 -7.43 43.45
N THR A 5 -36.42 -8.13 43.42
CA THR A 5 -35.70 -8.57 44.64
C THR A 5 -34.19 -8.58 44.38
N ILE A 6 -33.51 -7.79 45.21
CA ILE A 6 -32.06 -7.55 45.35
C ILE A 6 -31.49 -8.59 46.35
N LEU A 7 -30.17 -8.52 46.64
CA LEU A 7 -29.42 -9.01 47.83
C LEU A 7 -28.72 -10.38 47.62
N THR A 8 -27.43 -10.63 47.85
CA THR A 8 -26.29 -9.86 48.40
C THR A 8 -25.04 -10.77 48.51
N ILE A 9 -23.84 -10.16 48.50
CA ILE A 9 -22.62 -10.48 49.31
C ILE A 9 -21.91 -11.82 49.02
N GLY A 10 -20.59 -11.90 48.84
CA GLY A 10 -19.55 -10.89 48.99
C GLY A 10 -18.14 -11.44 48.75
N LEU A 11 -17.25 -10.47 48.50
CA LEU A 11 -15.86 -10.37 48.96
C LEU A 11 -15.05 -11.66 49.20
N LEU A 12 -14.08 -11.91 48.32
CA LEU A 12 -12.78 -12.38 48.78
C LEU A 12 -11.66 -11.56 48.15
N LEU A 13 -11.21 -10.59 48.95
CA LEU A 13 -9.93 -9.91 48.83
C LEU A 13 -8.83 -10.91 49.16
N MET A 14 -7.96 -11.23 48.20
CA MET A 14 -6.64 -11.81 48.46
C MET A 14 -5.59 -11.00 47.71
N LEU A 15 -5.19 -9.92 48.38
CA LEU A 15 -3.99 -9.16 48.10
C LEU A 15 -2.80 -10.02 48.57
N VAL A 16 -2.01 -10.57 47.66
CA VAL A 16 -0.68 -11.10 47.96
C VAL A 16 0.33 -10.30 47.15
N LEU A 17 1.01 -9.39 47.86
CA LEU A 17 2.17 -8.65 47.38
C LEU A 17 3.32 -9.63 47.12
N ALA A 18 3.54 -10.01 45.86
CA ALA A 18 4.82 -10.56 45.43
C ALA A 18 5.62 -9.42 44.80
N ALA A 19 6.31 -8.68 45.67
CA ALA A 19 7.28 -7.69 45.24
C ALA A 19 8.62 -8.37 44.97
N CYS A 20 8.85 -8.78 43.72
CA CYS A 20 10.19 -9.08 43.24
C CYS A 20 10.77 -7.79 42.67
N ARG A 21 11.49 -7.06 43.54
CA ARG A 21 12.39 -5.97 43.12
C ARG A 21 13.60 -6.64 42.50
N SER A 22 13.60 -6.76 41.17
CA SER A 22 14.80 -7.10 40.43
C SER A 22 15.55 -5.81 40.14
N ASP A 23 16.62 -5.64 40.90
CA ASP A 23 17.65 -4.63 40.79
C ASP A 23 18.24 -4.67 39.36
N ALA A 24 17.82 -3.73 38.51
CA ALA A 24 18.48 -3.51 37.23
C ALA A 24 19.67 -2.58 37.50
N ALA A 25 20.86 -3.18 37.49
CA ALA A 25 22.14 -2.51 37.63
C ALA A 25 22.27 -1.29 36.70
N PRO A 26 22.98 -0.23 37.11
CA PRO A 26 23.24 0.92 36.25
C PRO A 26 24.12 0.46 35.07
N VAL A 27 23.55 0.42 33.86
CA VAL A 27 24.34 0.29 32.65
C VAL A 27 25.13 1.58 32.49
N THR A 28 26.40 1.50 32.85
CA THR A 28 27.39 2.56 32.68
C THR A 28 27.51 2.86 31.19
N THR A 29 27.24 4.11 30.83
CA THR A 29 27.63 4.70 29.55
C THR A 29 29.14 4.57 29.37
N SER A 30 29.55 3.67 28.48
CA SER A 30 30.90 3.65 27.92
C SER A 30 30.81 4.08 26.47
N SER A 31 31.10 5.35 26.24
CA SER A 31 31.33 5.92 24.91
C SER A 31 32.64 5.34 24.37
N THR A 32 32.56 4.35 23.49
CA THR A 32 33.68 3.95 22.64
C THR A 32 33.58 4.71 21.33
N THR A 33 34.35 5.80 21.24
CA THR A 33 34.68 6.47 19.99
C THR A 33 35.40 5.46 19.09
N ILE A 34 34.72 5.01 18.04
CA ILE A 34 35.34 4.29 16.93
C ILE A 34 36.12 5.33 16.11
N PRO A 35 37.45 5.20 15.94
CA PRO A 35 38.15 6.03 14.97
C PRO A 35 37.63 5.73 13.57
N ALA A 36 37.19 6.78 12.89
CA ALA A 36 36.84 6.73 11.48
C ALA A 36 37.99 6.14 10.66
N PRO A 37 37.78 5.14 9.80
CA PRO A 37 38.74 4.86 8.74
C PRO A 37 38.73 6.06 7.79
N ALA A 38 39.84 6.79 7.72
CA ALA A 38 40.09 7.75 6.66
C ALA A 38 40.16 6.99 5.33
N SER A 39 39.00 6.85 4.68
CA SER A 39 38.90 6.39 3.30
C SER A 39 38.75 7.62 2.42
N THR A 40 39.89 8.11 1.95
CA THR A 40 39.94 9.01 0.79
C THR A 40 39.50 8.20 -0.42
N VAL A 41 38.22 8.25 -0.75
CA VAL A 41 37.73 7.84 -2.07
C VAL A 41 37.68 9.07 -2.96
N ASP A 42 38.70 9.17 -3.80
CA ASP A 42 38.73 10.00 -5.00
C ASP A 42 37.54 9.60 -5.88
N SER A 43 36.42 10.32 -5.75
CA SER A 43 35.27 10.17 -6.63
C SER A 43 35.53 10.99 -7.88
N THR A 44 36.35 10.42 -8.75
CA THR A 44 36.36 10.77 -10.17
C THR A 44 34.94 10.53 -10.71
N ALA A 45 34.31 11.61 -11.14
CA ALA A 45 33.01 11.59 -11.79
C ALA A 45 33.09 10.67 -13.01
N THR A 46 32.58 9.45 -12.87
CA THR A 46 32.27 8.59 -14.01
C THR A 46 31.04 9.19 -14.66
N THR A 47 31.25 9.93 -15.73
CA THR A 47 30.19 10.29 -16.67
C THR A 47 29.60 8.99 -17.19
N ILE A 48 28.43 8.62 -16.67
CA ILE A 48 27.58 7.62 -17.30
C ILE A 48 27.15 8.25 -18.62
N ASP A 49 27.74 7.78 -19.71
CA ASP A 49 27.34 8.09 -21.07
C ASP A 49 25.91 7.54 -21.23
N LEU A 50 24.93 8.41 -21.01
CA LEU A 50 23.53 8.10 -21.20
C LEU A 50 23.33 7.95 -22.71
N ASP A 51 23.35 6.71 -23.18
CA ASP A 51 22.93 6.36 -24.53
C ASP A 51 21.55 6.99 -24.79
N PRO A 52 21.41 7.95 -25.72
CA PRO A 52 20.13 8.56 -26.06
C PRO A 52 19.22 7.60 -26.84
N GLY A 53 19.61 6.32 -26.99
CA GLY A 53 18.91 5.27 -27.72
C GLY A 53 17.92 4.44 -26.91
N ALA A 54 17.78 4.66 -25.60
CA ALA A 54 16.72 4.02 -24.82
C ALA A 54 15.35 4.60 -25.23
N SER A 55 14.74 3.98 -26.24
CA SER A 55 13.36 4.21 -26.64
C SER A 55 12.45 3.96 -25.45
N VAL A 56 12.05 5.04 -24.77
CA VAL A 56 10.90 5.01 -23.87
C VAL A 56 9.72 4.47 -24.68
N PRO A 57 9.03 3.42 -24.24
CA PRO A 57 7.82 3.00 -24.92
C PRO A 57 6.85 4.19 -24.93
N SER A 58 6.44 4.63 -26.11
CA SER A 58 5.33 5.58 -26.27
C SER A 58 4.09 4.93 -25.64
N ALA A 59 3.82 5.27 -24.40
CA ALA A 59 2.55 4.95 -23.73
C ALA A 59 1.46 5.89 -24.26
N ASP A 60 1.17 5.80 -25.57
CA ASP A 60 0.00 6.42 -26.20
C ASP A 60 -1.25 5.57 -25.90
N THR A 61 -1.51 5.32 -24.62
CA THR A 61 -2.79 4.78 -24.16
C THR A 61 -3.19 5.58 -22.94
N SER A 62 -3.75 6.77 -23.21
CA SER A 62 -4.59 7.48 -22.25
C SER A 62 -5.93 6.72 -22.22
N SER A 63 -6.04 5.70 -21.38
CA SER A 63 -7.29 5.00 -21.14
C SER A 63 -7.78 5.35 -19.74
N ALA A 64 -8.85 6.14 -19.65
CA ALA A 64 -9.58 6.33 -18.40
C ALA A 64 -10.38 5.07 -18.02
N ASP A 65 -10.61 4.14 -18.95
CA ASP A 65 -11.40 2.93 -18.72
C ASP A 65 -10.52 1.66 -18.73
N VAL A 66 -10.65 0.84 -17.69
CA VAL A 66 -9.98 -0.45 -17.54
C VAL A 66 -11.03 -1.56 -17.53
N THR A 67 -10.92 -2.50 -18.46
CA THR A 67 -11.80 -3.68 -18.48
C THR A 67 -11.20 -4.81 -17.67
N VAL A 68 -12.00 -5.44 -16.81
CA VAL A 68 -11.67 -6.66 -16.10
C VAL A 68 -12.27 -7.84 -16.84
N ARG A 69 -11.45 -8.65 -17.50
CA ARG A 69 -11.92 -9.82 -18.25
C ARG A 69 -10.89 -10.93 -18.24
N MET A 70 -11.34 -12.18 -18.22
CA MET A 70 -10.47 -13.36 -18.19
C MET A 70 -9.47 -13.31 -17.02
N PHE A 71 -9.88 -12.79 -15.86
CA PHE A 71 -9.00 -12.58 -14.71
C PHE A 71 -7.78 -11.69 -15.05
N GLN A 72 -8.02 -10.56 -15.73
CA GLN A 72 -6.99 -9.60 -16.06
C GLN A 72 -7.56 -8.18 -16.14
N PHE A 73 -6.80 -7.20 -15.64
CA PHE A 73 -7.01 -5.78 -15.93
C PHE A 73 -6.47 -5.46 -17.31
N THR A 74 -7.24 -4.78 -18.16
CA THR A 74 -6.80 -4.35 -19.49
C THR A 74 -7.14 -2.88 -19.73
N PRO A 75 -6.16 -2.02 -20.02
CA PRO A 75 -4.72 -2.31 -20.05
C PRO A 75 -4.14 -2.61 -18.65
N THR A 76 -2.98 -3.28 -18.59
CA THR A 76 -2.24 -3.52 -17.34
C THR A 76 -1.35 -2.34 -16.96
N GLU A 77 -0.96 -1.51 -17.91
CA GLU A 77 -0.17 -0.30 -17.69
C GLU A 77 -0.71 0.83 -18.59
N PHE A 78 -0.91 2.01 -18.02
CA PHE A 78 -1.41 3.17 -18.76
C PHE A 78 -1.10 4.46 -18.01
N THR A 79 -1.33 5.59 -18.67
CA THR A 79 -1.07 6.93 -18.11
C THR A 79 -2.33 7.78 -18.08
N ILE A 80 -2.46 8.59 -17.03
CA ILE A 80 -3.50 9.63 -16.89
C ILE A 80 -2.87 10.89 -16.32
N LYS A 81 -3.57 12.02 -16.43
CA LYS A 81 -3.16 13.27 -15.79
C LYS A 81 -3.64 13.33 -14.35
N ALA A 82 -2.90 14.02 -13.50
CA ALA A 82 -3.38 14.40 -12.18
C ALA A 82 -4.71 15.17 -12.30
N GLY A 83 -5.69 14.78 -11.49
CA GLY A 83 -7.09 15.25 -11.51
C GLY A 83 -8.02 14.43 -12.41
N GLU A 84 -7.53 13.41 -13.11
CA GLU A 84 -8.38 12.48 -13.87
C GLU A 84 -8.86 11.30 -13.01
N SER A 85 -9.91 10.63 -13.47
CA SER A 85 -10.43 9.41 -12.86
C SER A 85 -10.20 8.21 -13.76
N VAL A 86 -9.99 7.04 -13.13
CA VAL A 86 -10.02 5.73 -13.79
C VAL A 86 -11.30 5.02 -13.44
N THR A 87 -11.99 4.47 -14.44
CA THR A 87 -13.17 3.61 -14.28
C THR A 87 -12.81 2.17 -14.64
N TRP A 88 -13.06 1.24 -13.72
CA TRP A 88 -12.97 -0.19 -13.99
C TRP A 88 -14.34 -0.77 -14.32
N ILE A 89 -14.39 -1.70 -15.27
CA ILE A 89 -15.61 -2.37 -15.72
C ILE A 89 -15.42 -3.88 -15.59
N ASN A 90 -16.26 -4.55 -14.81
CA ASN A 90 -16.22 -6.01 -14.75
C ASN A 90 -16.92 -6.62 -15.96
N ALA A 91 -16.19 -7.34 -16.80
CA ALA A 91 -16.74 -8.11 -17.92
C ALA A 91 -16.74 -9.63 -17.63
N ASP A 92 -16.27 -10.05 -16.46
CA ASP A 92 -16.37 -11.42 -15.96
C ASP A 92 -17.67 -11.62 -15.17
N ARG A 93 -18.07 -12.88 -14.99
CA ARG A 93 -19.23 -13.27 -14.14
C ARG A 93 -18.82 -13.55 -12.69
N ILE A 94 -17.61 -13.17 -12.32
CA ILE A 94 -17.02 -13.41 -11.01
C ILE A 94 -16.70 -12.03 -10.43
N ASP A 95 -16.88 -11.89 -9.13
CA ASP A 95 -16.56 -10.66 -8.42
C ASP A 95 -15.06 -10.39 -8.45
N HIS A 96 -14.72 -9.11 -8.59
CA HIS A 96 -13.34 -8.62 -8.51
C HIS A 96 -13.25 -7.44 -7.56
N THR A 97 -12.03 -7.11 -7.17
CA THR A 97 -11.73 -5.83 -6.51
C THR A 97 -10.64 -5.10 -7.27
N VAL A 98 -10.50 -3.81 -6.98
CA VAL A 98 -9.38 -2.98 -7.38
C VAL A 98 -8.80 -2.40 -6.09
N THR A 99 -7.71 -3.00 -5.63
CA THR A 99 -7.09 -2.73 -4.33
C THR A 99 -5.71 -2.14 -4.56
N SER A 100 -5.42 -0.97 -3.98
CA SER A 100 -4.15 -0.28 -4.22
C SER A 100 -2.95 -1.02 -3.58
N GLY A 101 -1.77 -0.81 -4.15
CA GLY A 101 -0.53 -1.47 -3.79
C GLY A 101 -0.33 -2.81 -4.48
N THR A 102 0.37 -3.72 -3.79
CA THR A 102 0.66 -5.07 -4.29
C THR A 102 0.08 -6.11 -3.32
N PRO A 103 -0.13 -7.37 -3.74
CA PRO A 103 -0.56 -8.41 -2.81
C PRO A 103 0.36 -8.58 -1.59
N GLU A 104 1.66 -8.35 -1.79
CA GLU A 104 2.68 -8.44 -0.74
C GLU A 104 2.68 -7.23 0.19
N ASN A 105 2.27 -6.06 -0.32
CA ASN A 105 2.21 -4.81 0.41
C ASN A 105 1.01 -3.98 -0.07
N PRO A 106 -0.21 -4.30 0.40
CA PRO A 106 -1.40 -3.53 0.07
C PRO A 106 -1.27 -2.11 0.61
N ALA A 107 -1.67 -1.14 -0.18
CA ALA A 107 -1.72 0.26 0.22
C ALA A 107 -3.14 0.64 0.67
N SER A 108 -3.34 1.89 1.04
CA SER A 108 -4.61 2.39 1.60
C SER A 108 -5.23 3.51 0.77
N ASP A 109 -4.80 3.69 -0.48
CA ASP A 109 -5.25 4.78 -1.36
C ASP A 109 -6.67 4.51 -1.88
N PHE A 110 -6.94 3.26 -2.28
CA PHE A 110 -8.27 2.82 -2.71
C PHE A 110 -8.44 1.30 -2.57
N ASP A 111 -9.67 0.89 -2.30
CA ASP A 111 -10.11 -0.50 -2.34
C ASP A 111 -11.59 -0.52 -2.73
N VAL A 112 -11.89 -0.90 -3.97
CA VAL A 112 -13.26 -0.89 -4.52
C VAL A 112 -13.65 -2.27 -5.03
N THR A 113 -14.92 -2.62 -4.87
CA THR A 113 -15.49 -3.89 -5.33
C THR A 113 -16.18 -3.70 -6.69
N LEU A 114 -16.07 -4.72 -7.53
CA LEU A 114 -16.73 -4.86 -8.82
C LEU A 114 -17.59 -6.13 -8.82
N PRO A 115 -18.80 -6.09 -8.22
CA PRO A 115 -19.67 -7.26 -8.10
C PRO A 115 -20.36 -7.57 -9.43
N ASP A 116 -20.53 -8.84 -9.78
CA ASP A 116 -21.24 -9.27 -10.99
C ASP A 116 -20.70 -8.69 -12.33
N VAL A 117 -21.20 -9.26 -13.43
CA VAL A 117 -20.89 -8.78 -14.78
C VAL A 117 -21.55 -7.42 -15.04
N GLY A 118 -20.77 -6.50 -15.60
CA GLY A 118 -21.19 -5.16 -16.01
C GLY A 118 -21.09 -4.09 -14.91
N SER A 119 -20.67 -4.44 -13.69
CA SER A 119 -20.43 -3.44 -12.66
C SER A 119 -19.25 -2.54 -12.99
N THR A 120 -19.32 -1.33 -12.44
CA THR A 120 -18.29 -0.31 -12.63
C THR A 120 -17.93 0.34 -11.31
N ALA A 121 -16.66 0.71 -11.15
CA ALA A 121 -16.17 1.53 -10.05
C ALA A 121 -15.20 2.57 -10.59
N SER A 122 -15.16 3.77 -9.99
CA SER A 122 -14.29 4.85 -10.43
C SER A 122 -13.49 5.43 -9.27
N VAL A 123 -12.22 5.75 -9.50
CA VAL A 123 -11.30 6.38 -8.53
C VAL A 123 -10.64 7.60 -9.18
N SER A 124 -10.61 8.73 -8.47
CA SER A 124 -9.89 9.94 -8.90
C SER A 124 -8.45 9.94 -8.39
N PHE A 125 -7.53 10.40 -9.24
CA PHE A 125 -6.11 10.46 -8.96
C PHE A 125 -5.62 11.90 -8.98
N GLU A 126 -5.57 12.54 -7.81
CA GLU A 126 -5.24 13.97 -7.69
C GLU A 126 -3.73 14.24 -7.66
N GLU A 127 -2.95 13.28 -7.18
CA GLU A 127 -1.51 13.44 -6.98
C GLU A 127 -0.72 12.70 -8.07
N PRO A 128 0.36 13.31 -8.60
CA PRO A 128 1.24 12.61 -9.54
C PRO A 128 1.98 11.46 -8.82
N GLY A 129 2.12 10.33 -9.50
CA GLY A 129 2.73 9.14 -8.93
C GLY A 129 2.47 7.89 -9.75
N MET A 130 3.13 6.81 -9.39
CA MET A 130 2.81 5.47 -9.87
C MET A 130 1.96 4.77 -8.84
N TYR A 131 0.81 4.24 -9.27
CA TYR A 131 -0.13 3.52 -8.42
C TYR A 131 -0.24 2.10 -8.94
N ASP A 132 0.43 1.18 -8.26
CA ASP A 132 0.19 -0.25 -8.43
C ASP A 132 -1.15 -0.61 -7.80
N TYR A 133 -1.83 -1.59 -8.39
CA TYR A 133 -3.04 -2.18 -7.83
C TYR A 133 -3.21 -3.63 -8.26
N PHE A 134 -4.03 -4.34 -7.50
CA PHE A 134 -4.30 -5.76 -7.71
C PHE A 134 -5.76 -6.11 -7.39
N CYS A 135 -6.20 -7.31 -7.79
CA CYS A 135 -7.46 -7.86 -7.32
C CYS A 135 -7.22 -8.66 -6.02
N GLY A 136 -7.88 -8.26 -4.94
CA GLY A 136 -7.77 -8.89 -3.62
C GLY A 136 -8.22 -10.35 -3.58
N ILE A 137 -9.15 -10.73 -4.46
CA ILE A 137 -9.65 -12.11 -4.60
C ILE A 137 -8.71 -12.95 -5.49
N HIS A 138 -8.03 -12.31 -6.45
CA HIS A 138 -7.18 -12.94 -7.44
C HIS A 138 -5.79 -12.24 -7.48
N PRO A 139 -4.87 -12.53 -6.54
CA PRO A 139 -3.62 -11.77 -6.36
C PRO A 139 -2.66 -11.72 -7.56
N HIS A 140 -2.88 -12.54 -8.58
CA HIS A 140 -2.10 -12.51 -9.82
C HIS A 140 -2.56 -11.42 -10.79
N MET A 141 -3.78 -10.90 -10.64
CA MET A 141 -4.28 -9.76 -11.39
C MET A 141 -3.62 -8.50 -10.84
N ARG A 142 -2.70 -7.93 -11.63
CA ARG A 142 -1.94 -6.74 -11.26
C ARG A 142 -1.92 -5.75 -12.42
N ALA A 143 -1.90 -4.48 -12.10
CA ALA A 143 -1.78 -3.40 -13.06
C ALA A 143 -1.23 -2.14 -12.37
N THR A 144 -0.81 -1.17 -13.18
CA THR A 144 -0.21 0.08 -12.72
C THR A 144 -0.79 1.24 -13.52
N VAL A 145 -1.13 2.34 -12.84
CA VAL A 145 -1.44 3.62 -13.49
C VAL A 145 -0.36 4.64 -13.13
N LEU A 146 0.22 5.28 -14.15
CA LEU A 146 1.12 6.42 -13.97
C LEU A 146 0.33 7.72 -14.12
N VAL A 147 0.34 8.51 -13.06
CA VAL A 147 -0.32 9.82 -12.96
C VAL A 147 0.75 10.90 -13.09
N TYR A 148 0.59 11.79 -14.06
CA TYR A 148 1.56 12.86 -14.33
C TYR A 148 0.92 14.25 -14.31
N ILE A 149 1.73 15.29 -14.05
CA ILE A 149 1.30 16.68 -14.17
C ILE A 149 1.46 17.18 -15.60
N THR A 150 0.53 17.99 -16.08
CA THR A 150 0.75 18.81 -17.27
C THR A 150 1.44 20.10 -16.88
N SER A 151 2.56 20.42 -17.55
CA SER A 151 3.27 21.69 -17.41
C SER A 151 2.51 22.86 -18.04
#